data_AF-A0A939BP57-F1
#
_entry.id   AF-A0A939BP57-F1
#
_cell.length_a   1.000
_cell.length_b   1.000
_cell.length_c   1.000
_cell.angle_alpha   90.00
_cell.angle_beta   90.00
_cell.angle_gamma   90.00
#
_symmetry.space_group_name_H-M   'P 1'
#
loop_
_entity.id
_entity.type
_entity.pdbx_description
1 polymer ?
#
loop_
_entity_poly.entity_id
_entity_poly.type
_entity_poly.pdbx_seq_one_letter_code
_entity_poly.pdbx_strand_id
1 'polypeptide(L)'
;MKVNGIKKMLILLLLMISIMGCSFQPSVTRNPKRDYPEIYQRIKENLESGYHEKFEMKKMRYISETNVYVAYCNPVDDKEFVFEARTGGHKYGNSVWDRYGRRRVGHNINQYYENMIEDLFPYEKKVFYVNGGTYSNWDHIPSQKELFEEDHENTYILPHIHIFKNVIKKDKENFLRSVLRLKEKLEGQDLKRSGIYIYIYRGELFKDIDVNWLLNATDVFSNDIDLMKDGYDGHAKYSRARIYMAEKNIT
;
A
#
# COMPACT_ATOMS: atom_id res chain seq x y z
N MET A 1 -52.45 -29.65 -40.07
CA MET A 1 -52.19 -28.36 -39.37
C MET A 1 -52.30 -28.55 -37.86
N LYS A 2 -51.18 -28.77 -37.17
CA LYS A 2 -51.06 -28.76 -35.68
C LYS A 2 -49.91 -27.82 -35.27
N VAL A 3 -49.88 -26.60 -35.82
CA VAL A 3 -48.77 -25.65 -35.56
C VAL A 3 -49.06 -24.74 -34.36
N ASN A 4 -50.34 -24.58 -33.97
CA ASN A 4 -50.73 -23.69 -32.88
C ASN A 4 -50.50 -24.25 -31.47
N GLY A 5 -50.48 -25.58 -31.30
CA GLY A 5 -50.20 -26.20 -29.99
C GLY A 5 -48.74 -26.07 -29.59
N ILE A 6 -47.83 -26.33 -30.52
CA ILE A 6 -46.37 -26.29 -30.27
C ILE A 6 -45.91 -24.86 -30.00
N LYS A 7 -46.41 -23.86 -30.74
CA LYS A 7 -46.07 -22.45 -30.49
C LYS A 7 -46.53 -21.96 -29.11
N LYS A 8 -47.74 -22.34 -28.67
CA LYS A 8 -48.25 -21.99 -27.33
C LYS A 8 -47.43 -22.66 -26.23
N MET A 9 -47.02 -23.91 -26.44
CA MET A 9 -46.17 -24.64 -25.48
C MET A 9 -44.77 -24.03 -25.37
N LEU A 10 -44.17 -23.60 -26.50
CA LEU A 10 -42.86 -22.95 -26.51
C LEU A 10 -42.89 -21.58 -25.79
N ILE A 11 -43.95 -20.80 -26.00
CA ILE A 11 -44.14 -19.51 -25.32
C ILE A 11 -44.31 -19.71 -23.81
N LEU A 12 -45.06 -20.74 -23.39
CA LEU A 12 -45.21 -21.07 -21.97
C LEU A 12 -43.88 -21.51 -21.34
N LEU A 13 -43.07 -22.29 -22.07
CA LEU A 13 -41.76 -22.74 -21.61
C LEU A 13 -40.78 -21.56 -21.47
N LEU A 14 -40.78 -20.62 -22.42
CA LEU A 14 -39.97 -19.39 -22.36
C LEU A 14 -40.42 -18.45 -21.23
N LEU A 15 -41.74 -18.38 -20.96
CA LEU A 15 -42.27 -17.66 -19.79
C LEU A 15 -41.84 -18.31 -18.48
N MET A 16 -41.87 -19.63 -18.36
CA MET A 16 -41.40 -20.34 -17.15
C MET A 16 -39.90 -20.18 -16.93
N ILE A 17 -39.08 -20.19 -17.99
CA ILE A 17 -37.63 -19.96 -17.91
C ILE A 17 -37.30 -18.50 -17.54
N SER A 18 -38.09 -17.53 -18.02
CA SER A 18 -37.90 -16.12 -17.66
C SER A 18 -38.32 -15.78 -16.22
N ILE A 19 -39.27 -16.53 -15.65
CA ILE A 19 -39.64 -16.39 -14.22
C ILE A 19 -38.60 -17.06 -13.30
N MET A 20 -37.93 -18.13 -13.75
CA MET A 20 -36.83 -18.76 -13.00
C MET A 20 -35.50 -17.99 -13.07
N GLY A 21 -35.32 -17.09 -14.05
CA GLY A 21 -34.12 -16.27 -14.20
C GLY A 21 -34.04 -15.04 -13.29
N CYS A 22 -35.13 -14.70 -12.59
CA CYS A 22 -35.14 -13.66 -11.56
C CYS A 22 -35.22 -14.29 -10.18
N SER A 23 -34.18 -15.04 -9.79
CA SER A 23 -33.85 -15.20 -8.38
C SER A 23 -33.45 -13.83 -7.83
N PHE A 24 -34.47 -13.03 -7.51
CA PHE A 24 -34.37 -11.99 -6.49
C PHE A 24 -33.86 -12.70 -5.24
N GLN A 25 -32.55 -12.64 -5.00
CA GLN A 25 -32.04 -12.84 -3.65
C GLN A 25 -32.74 -11.77 -2.81
N PRO A 26 -33.55 -12.13 -1.81
CA PRO A 26 -34.03 -11.13 -0.87
C PRO A 26 -32.79 -10.43 -0.35
N SER A 27 -32.73 -9.10 -0.51
CA SER A 27 -31.70 -8.30 0.10
C SER A 27 -31.85 -8.52 1.61
N VAL A 28 -31.08 -9.48 2.15
CA VAL A 28 -30.98 -9.66 3.59
C VAL A 28 -30.46 -8.31 4.06
N THR A 29 -31.34 -7.52 4.68
CA THR A 29 -30.95 -6.36 5.47
C THR A 29 -30.13 -6.91 6.63
N ARG A 30 -28.87 -7.26 6.37
CA ARG A 30 -27.88 -7.51 7.41
C ARG A 30 -27.84 -6.23 8.22
N ASN A 31 -28.02 -6.36 9.52
CA ASN A 31 -27.71 -5.28 10.43
C ASN A 31 -26.24 -5.46 10.82
N PRO A 32 -25.28 -4.84 10.11
CA PRO A 32 -23.87 -5.12 10.30
C PRO A 32 -23.41 -4.90 11.74
N LYS A 33 -24.04 -3.98 12.48
CA LYS A 33 -23.71 -3.73 13.90
C LYS A 33 -23.98 -4.95 14.80
N ARG A 34 -24.92 -5.82 14.44
CA ARG A 34 -25.21 -7.06 15.17
C ARG A 34 -24.08 -8.07 15.01
N ASP A 35 -23.45 -8.10 13.85
CA ASP A 35 -22.37 -9.04 13.52
C ASP A 35 -21.02 -8.57 14.05
N TYR A 36 -20.87 -7.28 14.41
CA TYR A 36 -19.59 -6.71 14.85
C TYR A 36 -18.89 -7.49 15.95
N PRO A 37 -19.54 -7.95 17.05
CA PRO A 37 -18.84 -8.69 18.10
C PRO A 37 -18.18 -9.99 17.60
N GLU A 38 -18.88 -10.76 16.78
CA GLU A 38 -18.36 -12.02 16.21
C GLU A 38 -17.22 -11.75 15.22
N ILE A 39 -17.44 -10.79 14.30
CA ILE A 39 -16.44 -10.43 13.29
C ILE A 39 -15.20 -9.82 13.93
N TYR A 40 -15.37 -9.01 14.98
CA TYR A 40 -14.29 -8.46 15.79
C TYR A 40 -13.43 -9.58 16.35
N GLN A 41 -14.06 -10.55 17.02
CA GLN A 41 -13.35 -11.65 17.67
C GLN A 41 -12.60 -12.50 16.63
N ARG A 42 -13.25 -12.80 15.51
CA ARG A 42 -12.62 -13.53 14.40
C ARG A 42 -11.40 -12.82 13.83
N ILE A 43 -11.49 -11.51 13.56
CA ILE A 43 -10.34 -10.75 13.04
C ILE A 43 -9.21 -10.75 14.07
N LYS A 44 -9.54 -10.50 15.33
CA LYS A 44 -8.55 -10.47 16.42
C LYS A 44 -7.84 -11.83 16.56
N GLU A 45 -8.57 -12.93 16.64
CA GLU A 45 -8.00 -14.28 16.74
C GLU A 45 -7.12 -14.64 15.53
N ASN A 46 -7.51 -14.27 14.31
CA ASN A 46 -6.68 -14.49 13.12
C ASN A 46 -5.36 -13.71 13.20
N LEU A 47 -5.40 -12.44 13.63
CA LEU A 47 -4.19 -11.64 13.80
C LEU A 47 -3.30 -12.18 14.93
N GLU A 48 -3.88 -12.47 16.10
CA GLU A 48 -3.12 -12.93 17.27
C GLU A 48 -2.50 -14.32 17.04
N SER A 49 -3.20 -15.21 16.35
CA SER A 49 -2.65 -16.51 15.96
C SER A 49 -1.61 -16.42 14.84
N GLY A 50 -1.83 -15.56 13.84
CA GLY A 50 -0.94 -15.42 12.69
C GLY A 50 0.38 -14.71 13.01
N TYR A 51 0.39 -13.80 13.99
CA TYR A 51 1.54 -12.96 14.31
C TYR A 51 2.09 -13.17 15.72
N HIS A 52 1.46 -14.01 16.55
CA HIS A 52 1.84 -14.28 17.93
C HIS A 52 1.97 -13.01 18.80
N GLU A 53 1.18 -11.98 18.48
CA GLU A 53 1.18 -10.66 19.11
C GLU A 53 -0.25 -10.27 19.48
N LYS A 54 -0.44 -9.42 20.50
CA LYS A 54 -1.77 -8.96 20.91
C LYS A 54 -2.19 -7.71 20.16
N PHE A 55 -3.48 -7.64 19.79
CA PHE A 55 -4.02 -6.52 19.02
C PHE A 55 -5.20 -5.83 19.74
N GLU A 56 -5.22 -4.49 19.61
CA GLU A 56 -6.33 -3.63 19.97
C GLU A 56 -7.07 -3.21 18.69
N MET A 57 -8.40 -3.24 18.75
CA MET A 57 -9.26 -2.88 17.63
C MET A 57 -9.88 -1.51 17.91
N LYS A 58 -9.56 -0.51 17.08
CA LYS A 58 -10.02 0.88 17.30
C LYS A 58 -11.42 1.12 16.76
N LYS A 59 -11.70 0.60 15.56
CA LYS A 59 -12.94 0.90 14.82
C LYS A 59 -13.24 -0.20 13.82
N MET A 60 -14.52 -0.40 13.54
CA MET A 60 -15.00 -1.20 12.42
C MET A 60 -15.92 -0.42 11.50
N ARG A 61 -15.90 -0.78 10.23
CA ARG A 61 -16.88 -0.34 9.22
C ARG A 61 -17.29 -1.51 8.33
N TYR A 62 -18.47 -1.41 7.74
CA TYR A 62 -19.01 -2.39 6.80
C TYR A 62 -19.13 -1.77 5.41
N ILE A 63 -18.73 -2.51 4.39
CA ILE A 63 -18.83 -2.15 2.97
C ILE A 63 -19.92 -3.04 2.36
N SER A 64 -21.09 -2.47 2.10
CA SER A 64 -22.29 -3.18 1.65
C SER A 64 -22.12 -3.87 0.31
N GLU A 65 -21.43 -3.23 -0.61
CA GLU A 65 -21.33 -3.65 -2.01
C GLU A 65 -20.54 -4.95 -2.16
N THR A 66 -19.61 -5.19 -1.24
CA THR A 66 -18.71 -6.35 -1.24
C THR A 66 -18.92 -7.26 -0.04
N ASN A 67 -19.82 -6.88 0.86
CA ASN A 67 -20.09 -7.55 2.13
C ASN A 67 -18.80 -7.76 2.95
N VAL A 68 -17.97 -6.71 3.03
CA VAL A 68 -16.68 -6.73 3.71
C VAL A 68 -16.75 -5.91 4.98
N TYR A 69 -16.32 -6.49 6.09
CA TYR A 69 -15.99 -5.76 7.30
C TYR A 69 -14.53 -5.35 7.26
N VAL A 70 -14.27 -4.08 7.52
CA VAL A 70 -12.92 -3.52 7.66
C VAL A 70 -12.76 -3.09 9.11
N ALA A 71 -11.72 -3.60 9.74
CA ALA A 71 -11.34 -3.25 11.09
C ALA A 71 -9.99 -2.51 11.10
N TYR A 72 -9.92 -1.46 11.90
CA TYR A 72 -8.71 -0.68 12.14
C TYR A 72 -8.08 -1.17 13.44
N CYS A 73 -6.86 -1.69 13.34
CA CYS A 73 -6.19 -2.41 14.40
C CYS A 73 -4.82 -1.77 14.68
N ASN A 74 -4.30 -1.99 15.89
CA ASN A 74 -2.92 -1.70 16.24
C ASN A 74 -2.41 -2.78 17.19
N PRO A 75 -1.10 -3.08 17.20
CA PRO A 75 -0.49 -3.84 18.28
C PRO A 75 -0.70 -3.15 19.62
N VAL A 76 -0.83 -3.93 20.69
CA VAL A 76 -0.96 -3.35 22.05
C VAL A 76 0.27 -2.53 22.43
N ASP A 77 1.45 -2.97 22.01
CA ASP A 77 2.73 -2.36 22.35
C ASP A 77 3.14 -1.22 21.38
N ASP A 78 2.36 -0.99 20.31
CA ASP A 78 2.58 0.07 19.33
C ASP A 78 1.24 0.66 18.86
N LYS A 79 0.72 1.60 19.66
CA LYS A 79 -0.60 2.20 19.41
C LYS A 79 -0.63 3.19 18.25
N GLU A 80 0.54 3.65 17.81
CA GLU A 80 0.69 4.59 16.69
C GLU A 80 0.61 3.87 15.35
N PHE A 81 1.06 2.61 15.30
CA PHE A 81 0.96 1.77 14.12
C PHE A 81 -0.47 1.24 13.87
N VAL A 82 -1.27 2.02 13.15
CA VAL A 82 -2.64 1.65 12.76
C VAL A 82 -2.66 1.00 11.36
N PHE A 83 -3.27 -0.17 11.26
CA PHE A 83 -3.44 -0.89 10.00
C PHE A 83 -4.88 -1.40 9.82
N GLU A 84 -5.19 -1.83 8.59
CA GLU A 84 -6.49 -2.40 8.25
C GLU A 84 -6.41 -3.92 8.15
N ALA A 85 -7.38 -4.61 8.77
CA ALA A 85 -7.71 -6.01 8.54
C ALA A 85 -9.12 -6.12 7.97
N ARG A 86 -9.33 -7.00 6.99
CA ARG A 86 -10.55 -7.10 6.18
C ARG A 86 -11.04 -8.53 6.12
N THR A 87 -12.34 -8.72 6.20
CA THR A 87 -12.94 -10.04 5.92
C THR A 87 -12.98 -10.32 4.41
N GLY A 88 -13.01 -11.59 4.02
CA GLY A 88 -13.06 -12.04 2.63
C GLY A 88 -14.31 -11.65 1.84
N GLY A 89 -15.40 -11.31 2.54
CA GLY A 89 -16.68 -10.91 1.95
C GLY A 89 -17.22 -11.93 0.94
N HIS A 90 -17.88 -11.46 -0.12
CA HIS A 90 -18.42 -12.37 -1.15
C HIS A 90 -17.33 -13.16 -1.89
N LYS A 91 -16.13 -12.61 -2.01
CA LYS A 91 -15.07 -13.17 -2.87
C LYS A 91 -14.27 -14.27 -2.18
N TYR A 92 -14.02 -14.15 -0.88
CA TYR A 92 -13.13 -15.04 -0.14
C TYR A 92 -13.75 -15.56 1.17
N GLY A 93 -15.06 -15.40 1.34
CA GLY A 93 -15.83 -15.96 2.45
C GLY A 93 -15.31 -15.54 3.83
N ASN A 94 -15.00 -16.53 4.67
CA ASN A 94 -14.61 -16.35 6.07
C ASN A 94 -13.12 -16.00 6.28
N SER A 95 -12.32 -15.88 5.20
CA SER A 95 -10.93 -15.47 5.32
C SER A 95 -10.78 -14.06 5.91
N VAL A 96 -9.63 -13.80 6.53
CA VAL A 96 -9.20 -12.48 6.98
C VAL A 96 -7.94 -12.12 6.20
N TRP A 97 -7.92 -10.90 5.68
CA TRP A 97 -6.83 -10.32 4.90
C TRP A 97 -6.37 -9.06 5.59
N ASP A 98 -5.10 -8.98 5.94
CA ASP A 98 -4.51 -7.80 6.55
C ASP A 98 -3.28 -7.32 5.77
N ARG A 99 -2.79 -6.14 6.15
CA ARG A 99 -1.53 -5.59 5.65
C ARG A 99 -0.50 -5.44 6.77
N TYR A 100 -0.68 -6.13 7.91
CA TYR A 100 0.13 -5.95 9.11
C TYR A 100 1.60 -6.23 8.83
N GLY A 101 1.94 -7.47 8.46
CA GLY A 101 3.33 -7.87 8.22
C GLY A 101 4.04 -6.96 7.21
N ARG A 102 3.42 -6.75 6.04
CA ARG A 102 3.99 -5.85 5.01
C ARG A 102 4.18 -4.42 5.51
N ARG A 103 3.21 -3.85 6.23
CA ARG A 103 3.33 -2.48 6.74
C ARG A 103 4.36 -2.38 7.88
N ARG A 104 4.49 -3.42 8.71
CA ARG A 104 5.45 -3.48 9.82
C ARG A 104 6.88 -3.52 9.28
N VAL A 105 7.14 -4.37 8.27
CA VAL A 105 8.42 -4.37 7.53
C VAL A 105 8.72 -2.99 6.94
N GLY A 106 7.75 -2.41 6.22
CA GLY A 106 7.91 -1.08 5.64
C GLY A 106 8.20 0.00 6.69
N HIS A 107 7.51 -0.01 7.82
CA HIS A 107 7.72 0.92 8.92
C HIS A 107 9.14 0.80 9.50
N ASN A 108 9.58 -0.43 9.80
CA ASN A 108 10.92 -0.70 10.32
C ASN A 108 12.01 -0.26 9.35
N ILE A 109 11.83 -0.48 8.04
CA ILE A 109 12.76 -0.01 7.01
C ILE A 109 12.79 1.53 6.98
N ASN A 110 11.63 2.19 7.03
CA ASN A 110 11.58 3.65 7.05
C ASN A 110 12.35 4.23 8.25
N GLN A 111 12.14 3.70 9.45
CA GLN A 111 12.86 4.12 10.66
C GLN A 111 14.37 3.91 10.55
N TYR A 112 14.83 2.79 9.97
CA TYR A 112 16.26 2.53 9.78
C TYR A 112 16.93 3.61 8.93
N TYR A 113 16.26 4.03 7.85
CA TYR A 113 16.80 4.99 6.90
C TYR A 113 16.54 6.46 7.27
N GLU A 114 15.68 6.72 8.26
CA GLU A 114 15.22 8.06 8.59
C GLU A 114 16.37 9.02 8.89
N ASN A 115 17.17 8.69 9.91
CA ASN A 115 18.32 9.49 10.32
C ASN A 115 19.35 9.64 9.20
N MET A 116 19.58 8.57 8.44
CA MET A 116 20.53 8.59 7.33
C MET A 116 20.11 9.58 6.23
N ILE A 117 18.84 9.58 5.85
CA ILE A 117 18.34 10.47 4.79
C ILE A 117 18.25 11.90 5.31
N GLU A 118 17.82 12.11 6.55
CA GLU A 118 17.82 13.42 7.21
C GLU A 118 19.22 14.06 7.21
N ASP A 119 20.25 13.31 7.62
CA ASP A 119 21.64 13.75 7.67
C ASP A 119 22.20 14.05 6.27
N LEU A 120 21.93 13.18 5.30
CA LEU A 120 22.47 13.33 3.95
C LEU A 120 21.78 14.45 3.18
N PHE A 121 20.49 14.68 3.39
CA PHE A 121 19.71 15.67 2.65
C PHE A 121 19.16 16.74 3.60
N PRO A 122 19.97 17.70 4.10
CA PRO A 122 19.56 18.68 5.11
C PRO A 122 18.74 19.84 4.50
N TYR A 123 17.75 19.51 3.67
CA TYR A 123 16.85 20.48 3.06
C TYR A 123 15.60 20.69 3.90
N GLU A 124 15.27 21.96 4.16
CA GLU A 124 14.14 22.38 5.00
C GLU A 124 12.78 21.84 4.51
N LYS A 125 12.50 21.94 3.21
CA LYS A 125 11.30 21.36 2.60
C LYS A 125 11.65 20.10 1.84
N LYS A 126 11.64 18.97 2.55
CA LYS A 126 11.75 17.65 1.96
C LYS A 126 10.77 16.68 2.62
N VAL A 127 10.45 15.62 1.90
CA VAL A 127 9.83 14.44 2.46
C VAL A 127 10.46 13.22 1.82
N PHE A 128 10.56 12.12 2.55
CA PHE A 128 11.03 10.87 2.00
C PHE A 128 10.25 9.70 2.58
N TYR A 129 10.33 8.59 1.86
CA TYR A 129 9.95 7.28 2.35
C TYR A 129 10.86 6.26 1.68
N VAL A 130 11.01 5.10 2.31
CA VAL A 130 11.78 3.99 1.78
C VAL A 130 10.83 2.86 1.48
N ASN A 131 10.75 2.51 0.19
CA ASN A 131 10.05 1.32 -0.24
C ASN A 131 11.02 0.15 -0.18
N GLY A 132 10.67 -0.89 0.54
CA GLY A 132 11.55 -2.03 0.71
C GLY A 132 10.83 -3.26 1.23
N GLY A 133 11.51 -4.37 1.12
CA GLY A 133 11.05 -5.67 1.60
C GLY A 133 11.96 -6.77 1.10
N THR A 134 11.57 -8.00 1.36
CA THR A 134 12.28 -9.20 0.92
C THR A 134 11.40 -10.05 0.02
N TYR A 135 12.03 -10.80 -0.89
CA TYR A 135 11.41 -11.86 -1.69
C TYR A 135 11.33 -13.20 -0.94
N SER A 136 11.97 -13.31 0.22
CA SER A 136 11.97 -14.51 1.04
C SER A 136 10.65 -14.66 1.78
N ASN A 137 10.24 -15.92 1.96
CA ASN A 137 9.09 -16.27 2.77
C ASN A 137 9.55 -16.47 4.22
N TRP A 138 9.03 -15.64 5.11
CA TRP A 138 9.28 -15.71 6.54
C TRP A 138 7.99 -16.18 7.24
N ASP A 139 8.14 -17.01 8.28
CA ASP A 139 7.04 -17.41 9.17
C ASP A 139 6.74 -16.34 10.24
N HIS A 140 7.55 -15.29 10.29
CA HIS A 140 7.39 -14.13 11.17
C HIS A 140 7.71 -12.83 10.40
N ILE A 141 7.56 -11.69 11.06
CA ILE A 141 7.94 -10.40 10.49
C ILE A 141 9.44 -10.22 10.72
N PRO A 142 10.28 -10.19 9.66
CA PRO A 142 11.73 -10.13 9.84
C PRO A 142 12.16 -8.78 10.44
N SER A 143 13.16 -8.84 11.31
CA SER A 143 13.85 -7.69 11.87
C SER A 143 14.73 -6.99 10.83
N GLN A 144 15.22 -5.78 11.16
CA GLN A 144 16.16 -5.06 10.30
C GLN A 144 17.46 -5.86 10.10
N LYS A 145 17.95 -6.52 11.16
CA LYS A 145 19.15 -7.36 11.10
C LYS A 145 18.95 -8.52 10.13
N GLU A 146 17.82 -9.22 10.23
CA GLU A 146 17.50 -10.32 9.32
C GLU A 146 17.41 -9.85 7.86
N LEU A 147 16.73 -8.73 7.60
CA LEU A 147 16.62 -8.18 6.25
C LEU A 147 17.97 -7.75 5.65
N PHE A 148 18.81 -7.08 6.44
CA PHE A 148 20.02 -6.41 5.92
C PHE A 148 21.31 -7.20 6.09
N GLU A 149 21.37 -8.17 6.99
CA GLU A 149 22.58 -8.96 7.26
C GLU A 149 22.41 -10.43 6.89
N GLU A 150 21.21 -11.00 7.06
CA GLU A 150 20.99 -12.44 6.90
C GLU A 150 20.33 -12.78 5.55
N ASP A 151 19.49 -11.88 5.02
CA ASP A 151 18.71 -12.07 3.79
C ASP A 151 18.89 -10.90 2.81
N HIS A 152 20.06 -10.26 2.87
CA HIS A 152 20.39 -9.12 2.00
C HIS A 152 20.27 -9.48 0.51
N GLU A 153 20.65 -10.71 0.13
CA GLU A 153 20.56 -11.23 -1.25
C GLU A 153 19.12 -11.38 -1.78
N ASN A 154 18.12 -11.32 -0.91
CA ASN A 154 16.70 -11.28 -1.29
C ASN A 154 15.99 -9.99 -0.91
N THR A 155 16.68 -9.06 -0.28
CA THR A 155 16.12 -7.80 0.15
C THR A 155 16.29 -6.73 -0.92
N TYR A 156 15.25 -5.93 -1.15
CA TYR A 156 15.31 -4.75 -1.99
C TYR A 156 15.03 -3.48 -1.20
N ILE A 157 15.75 -2.41 -1.52
CA ILE A 157 15.60 -1.10 -0.88
C ILE A 157 15.61 0.02 -1.91
N LEU A 158 14.56 0.83 -1.89
CA LEU A 158 14.32 1.91 -2.83
C LEU A 158 13.94 3.18 -2.06
N PRO A 159 14.90 4.04 -1.67
CA PRO A 159 14.58 5.33 -1.08
C PRO A 159 13.95 6.27 -2.11
N HIS A 160 12.86 6.90 -1.73
CA HIS A 160 12.16 7.95 -2.48
C HIS A 160 12.31 9.26 -1.72
N ILE A 161 12.96 10.25 -2.34
CA ILE A 161 13.29 11.54 -1.72
C ILE A 161 12.66 12.65 -2.57
N HIS A 162 11.81 13.45 -1.95
CA HIS A 162 11.12 14.58 -2.54
C HIS A 162 11.69 15.87 -1.96
N ILE A 163 12.28 16.73 -2.81
CA ILE A 163 12.93 17.97 -2.40
C ILE A 163 12.20 19.15 -3.03
N PHE A 164 11.58 19.99 -2.20
CA PHE A 164 10.79 21.14 -2.62
C PHE A 164 11.63 22.42 -2.67
N LYS A 165 12.79 22.34 -3.30
CA LYS A 165 13.76 23.43 -3.48
C LYS A 165 14.50 23.23 -4.80
N ASN A 166 14.82 24.33 -5.48
CA ASN A 166 15.63 24.28 -6.71
C ASN A 166 17.11 24.06 -6.41
N VAL A 167 17.45 22.87 -5.90
CA VAL A 167 18.82 22.49 -5.50
C VAL A 167 19.78 22.38 -6.68
N ILE A 168 19.27 22.07 -7.89
CA ILE A 168 20.10 21.98 -9.11
C ILE A 168 20.74 23.31 -9.48
N LYS A 169 20.04 24.44 -9.24
CA LYS A 169 20.62 25.77 -9.49
C LYS A 169 21.41 26.32 -8.32
N LYS A 170 20.97 26.04 -7.09
CA LYS A 170 21.46 26.73 -5.88
C LYS A 170 22.52 25.96 -5.10
N ASP A 171 22.56 24.64 -5.22
CA ASP A 171 23.32 23.77 -4.30
C ASP A 171 23.70 22.43 -4.94
N LYS A 172 24.03 22.47 -6.24
CA LYS A 172 24.22 21.27 -7.07
C LYS A 172 25.30 20.31 -6.52
N GLU A 173 26.41 20.86 -6.05
CA GLU A 173 27.55 20.06 -5.60
C GLU A 173 27.24 19.31 -4.31
N ASN A 174 26.69 19.98 -3.30
CA ASN A 174 26.31 19.32 -2.06
C ASN A 174 25.21 18.29 -2.32
N PHE A 175 24.21 18.63 -3.13
CA PHE A 175 23.19 17.67 -3.56
C PHE A 175 23.81 16.41 -4.17
N LEU A 176 24.74 16.56 -5.12
CA LEU A 176 25.40 15.42 -5.76
C LEU A 176 26.22 14.60 -4.75
N ARG A 177 26.94 15.25 -3.83
CA ARG A 177 27.67 14.56 -2.75
C ARG A 177 26.72 13.74 -1.87
N SER A 178 25.56 14.28 -1.52
CA SER A 178 24.53 13.56 -0.75
C SER A 178 24.03 12.32 -1.49
N VAL A 179 23.76 12.44 -2.79
CA VAL A 179 23.35 11.29 -3.63
C VAL A 179 24.44 10.22 -3.69
N LEU A 180 25.70 10.61 -3.88
CA LEU A 180 26.82 9.68 -3.94
C LEU A 180 27.04 8.96 -2.60
N ARG A 181 26.96 9.68 -1.47
CA ARG A 181 27.06 9.06 -0.13
C ARG A 181 25.91 8.10 0.17
N LEU A 182 24.68 8.41 -0.28
CA LEU A 182 23.56 7.48 -0.14
C LEU A 182 23.77 6.23 -1.01
N LYS A 183 24.27 6.41 -2.24
CA LYS A 183 24.63 5.31 -3.13
C LYS A 183 25.67 4.39 -2.49
N GLU A 184 26.77 4.94 -1.98
CA GLU A 184 27.83 4.16 -1.31
C GLU A 184 27.28 3.35 -0.13
N LYS A 185 26.38 3.94 0.67
CA LYS A 185 25.74 3.24 1.79
C LYS A 185 24.84 2.08 1.32
N LEU A 186 24.09 2.26 0.24
CA LEU A 186 23.23 1.20 -0.32
C LEU A 186 24.07 0.09 -0.97
N GLU A 187 25.17 0.43 -1.62
CA GLU A 187 26.11 -0.54 -2.20
C GLU A 187 26.81 -1.37 -1.12
N GLY A 188 27.16 -0.75 0.02
CA GLY A 188 27.77 -1.43 1.15
C GLY A 188 26.89 -2.46 1.86
N GLN A 189 25.59 -2.54 1.54
CA GLN A 189 24.66 -3.50 2.12
C GLN A 189 24.49 -4.78 1.29
N ASP A 190 25.11 -4.84 0.11
CA ASP A 190 25.06 -6.00 -0.81
C ASP A 190 23.64 -6.57 -1.07
N LEU A 191 22.66 -5.68 -1.19
CA LEU A 191 21.26 -6.02 -1.37
C LEU A 191 20.99 -6.69 -2.74
N LYS A 192 19.94 -7.52 -2.83
CA LYS A 192 19.44 -8.05 -4.12
C LYS A 192 19.26 -6.94 -5.15
N ARG A 193 18.65 -5.85 -4.68
CA ARG A 193 18.32 -4.69 -5.49
C ARG A 193 18.29 -3.43 -4.64
N SER A 194 19.00 -2.41 -5.09
CA SER A 194 18.88 -1.08 -4.53
C SER A 194 18.79 -0.02 -5.61
N GLY A 195 18.20 1.12 -5.28
CA GLY A 195 18.03 2.23 -6.21
C GLY A 195 17.51 3.47 -5.51
N ILE A 196 17.80 4.65 -6.06
CA ILE A 196 17.42 5.92 -5.44
C ILE A 196 16.49 6.66 -6.39
N TYR A 197 15.32 7.08 -5.89
CA TYR A 197 14.40 7.94 -6.61
C TYR A 197 14.43 9.33 -6.00
N ILE A 198 14.80 10.35 -6.79
CA ILE A 198 14.81 11.73 -6.33
C ILE A 198 13.91 12.59 -7.21
N TYR A 199 13.01 13.32 -6.57
CA TYR A 199 12.08 14.24 -7.18
C TYR A 199 12.39 15.65 -6.72
N ILE A 200 12.74 16.53 -7.65
CA ILE A 200 13.12 17.91 -7.36
C ILE A 200 12.03 18.84 -7.89
N TYR A 201 11.45 19.63 -6.98
CA TYR A 201 10.37 20.54 -7.28
C TYR A 201 10.84 22.00 -7.24
N ARG A 202 10.14 22.86 -7.99
CA ARG A 202 10.33 24.31 -7.89
C ARG A 202 9.71 24.79 -6.58
N GLY A 203 10.53 25.02 -5.57
CA GLY A 203 10.06 25.37 -4.21
C GLY A 203 9.12 26.57 -4.13
N GLU A 204 9.20 27.52 -5.07
CA GLU A 204 8.28 28.66 -5.17
C GLU A 204 6.81 28.24 -5.31
N LEU A 205 6.53 27.09 -5.92
CA LEU A 205 5.17 26.55 -6.07
C LEU A 205 4.62 25.97 -4.75
N PHE A 206 5.48 25.72 -3.76
CA PHE A 206 5.14 25.03 -2.51
C PHE A 206 5.51 25.87 -1.29
N LYS A 207 5.75 27.17 -1.45
CA LYS A 207 6.22 28.05 -0.36
C LYS A 207 5.24 28.12 0.82
N ASP A 208 3.94 28.04 0.54
CA ASP A 208 2.87 28.17 1.55
C ASP A 208 2.10 26.85 1.78
N ILE A 209 2.62 25.73 1.26
CA ILE A 209 2.02 24.40 1.41
C ILE A 209 2.79 23.61 2.47
N ASP A 210 2.05 23.04 3.43
CA ASP A 210 2.55 21.96 4.28
C ASP A 210 2.63 20.68 3.43
N VAL A 211 3.86 20.30 3.10
CA VAL A 211 4.14 19.14 2.25
C VAL A 211 3.83 17.82 2.96
N ASN A 212 3.89 17.77 4.30
CA ASN A 212 3.53 16.57 5.05
C ASN A 212 2.01 16.38 5.05
N TRP A 213 1.25 17.47 5.25
CA TRP A 213 -0.20 17.45 5.08
C TRP A 213 -0.60 17.05 3.66
N LEU A 214 0.02 17.63 2.63
CA LEU A 214 -0.29 17.30 1.24
C LEU A 214 -0.13 15.80 0.97
N LEU A 215 0.93 15.19 1.47
CA LEU A 215 1.19 13.76 1.28
C LEU A 215 0.20 12.88 2.06
N ASN A 216 -0.11 13.25 3.31
CA ASN A 216 -1.09 12.53 4.12
C ASN A 216 -2.51 12.64 3.56
N ALA A 217 -2.89 13.79 3.01
CA ALA A 217 -4.24 14.06 2.50
C ALA A 217 -4.49 13.42 1.13
N THR A 218 -3.45 13.26 0.32
CA THR A 218 -3.59 12.79 -1.06
C THR A 218 -3.37 11.30 -1.22
N ASP A 219 -2.90 10.59 -0.18
CA ASP A 219 -2.59 9.15 -0.22
C ASP A 219 -1.68 8.79 -1.42
N VAL A 220 -0.91 9.78 -1.92
CA VAL A 220 -0.33 9.86 -3.28
C VAL A 220 0.70 8.77 -3.58
N PHE A 221 1.07 7.96 -2.59
CA PHE A 221 2.04 6.87 -2.77
C PHE A 221 1.56 5.50 -2.28
N SER A 222 0.27 5.32 -1.94
CA SER A 222 -0.28 3.98 -1.64
C SER A 222 -1.01 3.32 -2.82
N ASN A 223 -1.45 4.08 -3.83
CA ASN A 223 -1.94 3.57 -5.11
C ASN A 223 -1.64 4.60 -6.22
N ASP A 224 -1.29 4.13 -7.41
CA ASP A 224 -1.19 4.95 -8.62
C ASP A 224 -2.40 5.89 -8.74
N ILE A 225 -2.19 7.19 -8.54
CA ILE A 225 -3.17 8.17 -9.00
C ILE A 225 -2.82 8.50 -10.44
N ASP A 226 -3.53 7.83 -11.34
CA ASP A 226 -3.78 8.31 -12.68
C ASP A 226 -4.65 9.57 -12.56
N LEU A 227 -4.01 10.73 -12.43
CA LEU A 227 -4.66 12.03 -12.59
C LEU A 227 -4.94 12.26 -14.07
N MET A 228 -5.84 11.46 -14.64
CA MET A 228 -6.36 11.62 -15.99
C MET A 228 -7.88 11.51 -15.94
N LYS A 229 -8.52 12.62 -15.58
CA LYS A 229 -9.75 13.01 -16.26
C LYS A 229 -9.73 14.52 -16.44
N ASP A 230 -9.77 14.88 -17.71
CA ASP A 230 -9.94 16.23 -18.25
C ASP A 230 -8.63 17.02 -18.46
N GLY A 231 -7.87 16.58 -19.47
CA GLY A 231 -7.44 17.47 -20.55
C GLY A 231 -6.49 18.62 -20.21
N TYR A 232 -5.59 18.45 -19.25
CA TYR A 232 -4.52 19.43 -19.01
C TYR A 232 -3.18 18.92 -19.54
N ASP A 233 -2.66 19.59 -20.57
CA ASP A 233 -1.33 19.40 -21.19
C ASP A 233 -0.20 19.95 -20.28
N GLY A 234 -0.34 19.70 -18.98
CA GLY A 234 0.50 20.20 -17.91
C GLY A 234 1.61 19.21 -17.61
N HIS A 235 2.60 19.11 -18.49
CA HIS A 235 3.94 18.80 -18.04
C HIS A 235 4.35 19.85 -17.01
N ALA A 236 4.00 19.65 -15.74
CA ALA A 236 4.85 20.14 -14.68
C ALA A 236 6.22 19.52 -14.98
N LYS A 237 7.15 20.36 -15.44
CA LYS A 237 8.50 19.97 -15.84
C LYS A 237 9.22 19.45 -14.59
N TYR A 238 8.97 18.19 -14.22
CA TYR A 238 9.71 17.46 -13.23
C TYR A 238 10.97 16.92 -13.92
N SER A 239 12.14 17.27 -13.39
CA SER A 239 13.36 16.56 -13.75
C SER A 239 13.38 15.27 -12.95
N ARG A 240 12.98 14.16 -13.59
CA ARG A 240 13.09 12.81 -13.02
C ARG A 240 14.51 12.31 -13.23
N ALA A 241 15.32 12.25 -12.18
CA ALA A 241 16.56 11.50 -12.21
C ALA A 241 16.26 10.06 -11.76
N ARG A 242 16.31 9.10 -12.68
CA ARG A 242 16.34 7.66 -12.34
C ARG A 242 17.78 7.21 -12.41
N ILE A 243 18.35 6.78 -11.30
CA ILE A 243 19.63 6.08 -11.28
C ILE A 243 19.29 4.60 -11.09
N TYR A 244 19.34 3.83 -12.17
CA TYR A 244 19.19 2.38 -12.13
C TYR A 244 20.54 1.77 -11.74
N MET A 245 20.56 0.98 -10.66
CA MET A 245 21.69 0.10 -10.36
C MET A 245 21.29 -1.32 -10.77
N ALA A 246 22.22 -2.02 -11.43
CA ALA A 246 21.97 -3.24 -12.18
C ALA A 246 21.27 -4.34 -11.37
N GLU A 247 20.43 -5.12 -12.05
CA GLU A 247 19.85 -6.36 -11.52
C GLU A 247 20.95 -7.43 -11.51
N LYS A 248 21.33 -7.96 -10.34
CA LYS A 248 22.20 -9.15 -10.30
C LYS A 248 21.41 -10.30 -10.89
N ASN A 249 21.75 -10.71 -12.12
CA ASN A 249 21.22 -11.93 -12.71
C ASN A 249 21.71 -13.12 -11.87
N ILE A 250 20.82 -13.69 -11.06
CA ILE A 250 21.05 -14.97 -10.38
C ILE A 250 20.72 -16.06 -11.40
N THR A 251 21.77 -16.66 -11.96
CA THR A 251 21.71 -17.91 -12.75
C THR A 251 21.55 -19.12 -11.85
#